data_AF-A0A718U289-F1
#
_entry.id   AF-A0A718U289-F1
#
_cell.length_a   1.000
_cell.length_b   1.000
_cell.length_c   1.000
_cell.angle_alpha   90.00
_cell.angle_beta   90.00
_cell.angle_gamma   90.00
#
_symmetry.space_group_name_H-M   'P 1'
#
loop_
_entity.id
_entity.type
_entity.pdbx_description
1 polymer ?
#
loop_
_entity_poly.entity_id
_entity_poly.type
_entity_poly.pdbx_seq_one_letter_code
_entity_poly.pdbx_strand_id
1 'polypeptide(L)'
;MDRNRQVNKVVHFLLTLLIMFAVSIAPAQALLKGGTWQELNSVTGAVNGTAPLADGAIIPLYQGSTLLDPSKTHDIEFSAMPRDFSADATSTSMRAVNSTDTEGDLFSDPPTIAWENRQPPAMGLVWADAATPDTPLSPQPVPNLTFCAQNLAGRQLVAWAQVEDETNVPALWLFTRTGVPNYATIPL
;
A
#
# COMPACT_ATOMS: atom_id res chain seq x y z
N MET A 1 -53.98 40.21 -70.81
CA MET A 1 -52.72 39.50 -71.09
C MET A 1 -51.86 39.45 -69.82
N ASP A 2 -52.42 39.09 -68.65
CA ASP A 2 -51.76 39.24 -67.33
C ASP A 2 -51.66 37.96 -66.49
N ARG A 3 -52.47 36.93 -66.77
CA ARG A 3 -52.47 35.69 -65.98
C ARG A 3 -51.18 34.89 -66.14
N ASN A 4 -50.61 34.83 -67.35
CA ASN A 4 -49.37 34.11 -67.62
C ASN A 4 -48.14 34.75 -66.96
N ARG A 5 -48.17 36.07 -66.74
CA ARG A 5 -47.04 36.80 -66.14
C ARG A 5 -46.98 36.59 -64.62
N GLN A 6 -48.12 36.45 -63.95
CA GLN A 6 -48.17 36.12 -62.52
C GLN A 6 -47.77 34.66 -62.25
N VAL A 7 -48.24 33.71 -63.04
CA VAL A 7 -47.90 32.28 -62.88
C VAL A 7 -46.38 32.08 -63.00
N ASN A 8 -45.74 32.74 -63.97
CA ASN A 8 -44.30 32.61 -64.16
C ASN A 8 -43.46 33.18 -62.99
N LYS A 9 -43.96 34.24 -62.33
CA LYS A 9 -43.34 34.82 -61.13
C LYS A 9 -43.49 33.92 -59.92
N VAL A 10 -44.65 33.30 -59.74
CA VAL A 10 -44.91 32.35 -58.64
C VAL A 10 -44.06 31.10 -58.80
N VAL A 11 -43.94 30.57 -60.03
CA VAL A 11 -43.08 29.41 -60.31
C VAL A 11 -41.61 29.74 -60.06
N HIS A 12 -41.13 30.92 -60.48
CA HIS A 12 -39.76 31.36 -60.16
C HIS A 12 -39.54 31.53 -58.66
N PHE A 13 -40.52 32.06 -57.93
CA PHE A 13 -40.43 32.20 -56.48
C PHE A 13 -40.39 30.84 -55.78
N LEU A 14 -41.21 29.88 -56.22
CA LEU A 14 -41.20 28.51 -55.68
C LEU A 14 -39.90 27.78 -56.03
N LEU A 15 -39.36 27.98 -57.23
CA LEU A 15 -38.09 27.37 -57.65
C LEU A 15 -36.91 27.94 -56.85
N THR A 16 -36.88 29.26 -56.62
CA THR A 16 -35.86 29.91 -55.79
C THR A 16 -35.97 29.50 -54.33
N LEU A 17 -37.18 29.35 -53.80
CA LEU A 17 -37.41 28.82 -52.44
C LEU A 17 -36.92 27.36 -52.31
N LEU A 18 -37.15 26.52 -53.32
CA LEU A 18 -36.74 25.12 -53.33
C LEU A 18 -35.22 24.95 -53.43
N ILE A 19 -34.54 25.82 -54.20
CA ILE A 19 -33.08 25.87 -54.27
C ILE A 19 -32.50 26.33 -52.93
N MET A 20 -33.08 27.35 -52.30
CA MET A 20 -32.65 27.83 -50.98
C MET A 20 -32.82 26.74 -49.90
N PHE A 21 -33.93 25.99 -49.94
CA PHE A 21 -34.20 24.90 -49.00
C PHE A 21 -33.23 23.72 -49.17
N ALA A 22 -32.81 23.41 -50.40
CA ALA A 22 -31.82 22.37 -50.69
C ALA A 22 -30.40 22.74 -50.21
N VAL A 23 -30.04 24.02 -50.19
CA VAL A 23 -28.73 24.50 -49.70
C VAL A 23 -28.65 24.55 -48.17
N SER A 24 -29.80 24.64 -47.48
CA SER A 24 -29.86 24.62 -46.01
C SER A 24 -29.78 23.24 -45.35
N ILE A 25 -29.59 22.17 -46.12
CA ILE A 25 -29.35 20.80 -45.60
C ILE A 25 -27.85 20.48 -45.66
N ALA A 26 -27.02 21.39 -45.16
CA ALA A 26 -25.70 20.97 -44.70
C ALA A 26 -25.90 20.25 -43.37
N PRO A 27 -25.46 18.99 -43.19
CA PRO A 27 -25.29 18.51 -41.83
C PRO A 27 -24.29 19.48 -41.21
N ALA A 28 -24.63 20.10 -40.08
CA ALA A 28 -23.62 20.65 -39.20
C ALA A 28 -22.74 19.46 -38.83
N GLN A 29 -21.68 19.23 -39.60
CA GLN A 29 -20.64 18.31 -39.22
C GLN A 29 -19.98 19.00 -38.02
N ALA A 30 -20.52 18.74 -36.84
CA ALA A 30 -19.70 18.68 -35.66
C ALA A 30 -18.58 17.72 -36.05
N LEU A 31 -17.43 18.28 -36.42
CA LEU A 31 -16.17 17.58 -36.48
C LEU A 31 -15.91 17.17 -35.04
N LEU A 32 -16.59 16.11 -34.60
CA LEU A 32 -16.22 15.35 -33.44
C LEU A 32 -14.74 15.06 -33.68
N LYS A 33 -13.87 15.63 -32.85
CA LYS A 33 -12.54 15.06 -32.61
C LYS A 33 -12.74 13.68 -31.97
N GLY A 34 -13.42 12.78 -32.67
CA GLY A 34 -13.45 11.35 -32.41
C GLY A 34 -12.21 10.77 -33.07
N GLY A 35 -11.04 11.19 -32.60
CA GLY A 35 -9.94 10.24 -32.55
C GLY A 35 -10.44 9.09 -31.69
N THR A 36 -10.19 7.86 -32.11
CA THR A 36 -10.47 6.64 -31.36
C THR A 36 -10.11 6.85 -29.89
N TRP A 37 -11.12 6.96 -29.01
CA TRP A 37 -10.90 6.93 -27.57
C TRP A 37 -10.34 5.56 -27.24
N GLN A 38 -9.04 5.53 -26.95
CA GLN A 38 -8.22 4.37 -26.57
C GLN A 38 -8.45 3.10 -27.41
N GLU A 39 -7.41 2.64 -28.09
CA GLU A 39 -7.45 1.29 -28.67
C GLU A 39 -7.75 0.28 -27.57
N LEU A 40 -8.87 -0.44 -27.70
CA LEU A 40 -9.41 -1.36 -26.70
C LEU A 40 -8.41 -2.47 -26.28
N ASN A 41 -7.32 -2.62 -27.03
CA ASN A 41 -6.28 -3.63 -26.83
C ASN A 41 -4.86 -3.05 -26.85
N SER A 42 -4.66 -1.72 -26.80
CA SER A 42 -3.32 -1.19 -26.57
C SER A 42 -2.98 -1.43 -25.11
N VAL A 43 -2.01 -2.32 -24.85
CA VAL A 43 -1.37 -2.41 -23.54
C VAL A 43 -0.78 -1.03 -23.28
N THR A 44 -1.40 -0.25 -22.38
CA THR A 44 -0.79 0.97 -21.87
C THR A 44 0.56 0.55 -21.30
N GLY A 45 1.65 1.10 -21.85
CA GLY A 45 2.99 0.79 -21.36
C GLY A 45 3.08 0.98 -19.84
N ALA A 46 4.03 0.28 -19.20
CA ALA A 46 4.22 0.39 -17.76
C ALA A 46 4.34 1.88 -17.36
N VAL A 47 3.54 2.30 -16.38
CA VAL A 47 3.66 3.63 -15.80
C VAL A 47 4.98 3.65 -15.04
N ASN A 48 5.90 4.54 -15.43
CA ASN A 48 7.07 4.83 -14.59
C ASN A 48 6.52 5.43 -13.29
N GLY A 49 6.74 4.73 -12.19
CA GLY A 49 6.27 5.13 -10.87
C GLY A 49 7.44 5.32 -9.92
N THR A 50 7.16 5.80 -8.71
CA THR A 50 8.16 5.91 -7.66
C THR A 50 8.25 4.63 -6.86
N ALA A 51 9.47 4.32 -6.41
CA ALA A 51 9.66 3.21 -5.49
C ALA A 51 8.92 3.52 -4.16
N PRO A 52 8.17 2.57 -3.59
CA PRO A 52 7.45 2.80 -2.34
C PRO A 52 8.38 3.13 -1.18
N LEU A 53 7.88 3.86 -0.19
CA LEU A 53 8.64 4.24 1.00
C LEU A 53 7.85 3.89 2.27
N ALA A 54 8.57 3.50 3.32
CA ALA A 54 8.05 3.40 4.69
C ALA A 54 9.18 3.74 5.67
N ASP A 55 8.80 4.28 6.83
CA ASP A 55 9.76 4.58 7.90
C ASP A 55 10.36 3.30 8.50
N GLY A 56 9.70 2.15 8.31
CA GLY A 56 10.18 0.82 8.67
C GLY A 56 9.07 -0.22 8.66
N ALA A 57 9.31 -1.36 9.31
CA ALA A 57 8.30 -2.39 9.52
C ALA A 57 8.29 -2.91 10.95
N ILE A 58 7.11 -2.96 11.55
CA ILE A 58 6.91 -3.51 12.89
C ILE A 58 6.79 -5.03 12.79
N ILE A 59 7.65 -5.72 13.54
CA ILE A 59 7.52 -7.14 13.83
C ILE A 59 6.59 -7.29 15.04
N PRO A 60 5.40 -7.89 14.90
CA PRO A 60 4.49 -8.09 16.01
C PRO A 60 5.05 -9.06 17.05
N LEU A 61 4.80 -8.75 18.33
CA LEU A 61 5.12 -9.61 19.46
C LEU A 61 3.87 -10.31 19.96
N TYR A 62 4.02 -11.55 20.39
CA TYR A 62 2.95 -12.36 20.94
C TYR A 62 3.31 -12.89 22.32
N GLN A 63 2.29 -13.10 23.14
CA GLN A 63 2.36 -13.98 24.30
C GLN A 63 1.47 -15.20 24.02
N GLY A 64 2.08 -16.35 23.73
CA GLY A 64 1.39 -17.50 23.17
C GLY A 64 0.74 -17.16 21.82
N SER A 65 -0.59 -17.14 21.78
CA SER A 65 -1.37 -16.74 20.59
C SER A 65 -1.93 -15.32 20.65
N THR A 66 -1.67 -14.57 21.72
CA THR A 66 -2.21 -13.23 21.93
C THR A 66 -1.25 -12.20 21.37
N LEU A 67 -1.70 -11.41 20.39
CA LEU A 67 -0.95 -10.27 19.86
C LEU A 67 -0.82 -9.18 20.94
N LEU A 68 0.40 -8.75 21.21
CA LEU A 68 0.69 -7.66 22.15
C LEU A 68 0.60 -6.32 21.42
N ASP A 69 -0.30 -5.46 21.89
CA ASP A 69 -0.43 -4.08 21.44
C ASP A 69 0.69 -3.23 22.05
N PRO A 70 1.62 -2.66 21.26
CA PRO A 70 2.75 -1.88 21.77
C PRO A 70 2.32 -0.55 22.41
N SER A 71 1.08 -0.10 22.20
CA SER A 71 0.55 1.12 22.80
C SER A 71 0.00 0.92 24.22
N LYS A 72 -0.01 -0.31 24.73
CA LYS A 72 -0.60 -0.68 26.02
C LYS A 72 0.38 -1.44 26.89
N THR A 73 0.25 -1.26 28.20
CA THR A 73 0.87 -2.14 29.18
C THR A 73 0.02 -3.42 29.29
N HIS A 74 0.68 -4.57 29.28
CA HIS A 74 0.04 -5.87 29.46
C HIS A 74 0.42 -6.43 30.83
N ASP A 75 -0.59 -6.82 31.61
CA ASP A 75 -0.36 -7.52 32.86
C ASP A 75 0.04 -8.97 32.56
N ILE A 76 1.16 -9.40 33.14
CA ILE A 76 1.73 -10.72 32.91
C ILE A 76 1.54 -11.57 34.15
N GLU A 77 1.00 -12.78 33.95
CA GLU A 77 0.82 -13.77 35.00
C GLU A 77 2.14 -14.16 35.67
N PHE A 78 2.09 -14.46 36.97
CA PHE A 78 3.27 -14.84 37.75
C PHE A 78 4.01 -16.07 37.19
N SER A 79 3.27 -16.98 36.55
CA SER A 79 3.80 -18.20 35.95
C SER A 79 4.39 -17.99 34.55
N ALA A 80 4.25 -16.80 33.97
CA ALA A 80 4.74 -16.53 32.62
C ALA A 80 6.27 -16.58 32.58
N MET A 81 6.77 -17.13 31.48
CA MET A 81 8.17 -17.30 31.19
C MET A 81 8.52 -16.52 29.92
N PRO A 82 9.77 -16.05 29.73
CA PRO A 82 10.16 -15.35 28.52
C PRO A 82 9.95 -16.18 27.24
N ARG A 83 10.05 -17.52 27.31
CA ARG A 83 9.75 -18.42 26.18
C ARG A 83 8.29 -18.41 25.72
N ASP A 84 7.38 -17.93 26.57
CA ASP A 84 5.96 -17.81 26.22
C ASP A 84 5.73 -16.62 25.29
N PHE A 85 6.76 -15.80 25.06
CA PHE A 85 6.74 -14.66 24.16
C PHE A 85 7.49 -14.98 22.87
N SER A 86 7.00 -14.44 21.75
CA SER A 86 7.61 -14.62 20.44
C SER A 86 7.51 -13.37 19.59
N ALA A 87 8.40 -13.26 18.62
CA ALA A 87 8.34 -12.27 17.55
C ALA A 87 8.02 -12.99 16.24
N ASP A 88 7.01 -12.51 15.52
CA ASP A 88 6.58 -13.11 14.25
C ASP A 88 7.03 -12.22 13.09
N ALA A 89 8.14 -12.59 12.45
CA ALA A 89 8.67 -11.92 11.27
C ALA A 89 8.06 -12.42 9.94
N THR A 90 6.97 -13.18 9.95
CA THR A 90 6.34 -13.59 8.69
C THR A 90 5.80 -12.37 7.93
N SER A 91 5.97 -12.37 6.62
CA SER A 91 5.51 -11.28 5.74
C SER A 91 4.04 -10.87 5.95
N THR A 92 3.19 -11.82 6.35
CA THR A 92 1.75 -11.61 6.56
C THR A 92 1.39 -11.01 7.92
N SER A 93 2.27 -11.11 8.91
CA SER A 93 2.06 -10.57 10.25
C SER A 93 2.63 -9.15 10.40
N MET A 94 3.73 -8.86 9.70
CA MET A 94 4.43 -7.59 9.71
C MET A 94 3.59 -6.43 9.18
N ARG A 95 3.87 -5.22 9.67
CA ARG A 95 3.16 -4.00 9.28
C ARG A 95 4.13 -2.88 8.94
N ALA A 96 3.90 -2.19 7.82
CA ALA A 96 4.71 -1.05 7.44
C ALA A 96 4.37 0.16 8.32
N VAL A 97 5.38 0.96 8.65
CA VAL A 97 5.25 2.20 9.40
C VAL A 97 5.22 3.37 8.42
N ASN A 98 4.16 4.18 8.48
CA ASN A 98 4.03 5.40 7.68
C ASN A 98 4.32 5.16 6.18
N SER A 99 3.74 4.10 5.62
CA SER A 99 3.94 3.75 4.22
C SER A 99 3.33 4.81 3.31
N THR A 100 4.14 5.35 2.41
CA THR A 100 3.72 6.35 1.44
C THR A 100 4.31 6.05 0.08
N ASP A 101 3.62 6.52 -0.96
CA ASP A 101 4.17 6.62 -2.29
C ASP A 101 4.06 8.09 -2.73
N THR A 102 5.04 8.55 -3.50
CA THR A 102 5.21 9.95 -3.85
C THR A 102 4.36 10.34 -5.07
N GLU A 103 4.04 9.41 -5.95
CA GLU A 103 3.38 9.65 -7.24
C GLU A 103 1.92 9.16 -7.27
N GLY A 104 1.45 8.51 -6.20
CA GLY A 104 0.08 8.04 -6.04
C GLY A 104 -0.15 6.61 -6.54
N ASP A 105 0.92 5.82 -6.66
CA ASP A 105 0.83 4.37 -6.85
C ASP A 105 0.04 3.73 -5.72
N LEU A 106 -0.77 2.75 -6.09
CA LEU A 106 -1.68 2.11 -5.17
C LEU A 106 -0.96 1.05 -4.34
N PHE A 107 -1.00 1.17 -3.02
CA PHE A 107 -0.65 0.07 -2.14
C PHE A 107 -1.77 -1.00 -2.10
N SER A 108 -1.39 -2.19 -1.66
CA SER A 108 -2.36 -3.08 -1.02
C SER A 108 -2.81 -2.48 0.30
N ASP A 109 -4.05 -2.77 0.72
CA ASP A 109 -4.55 -2.44 2.04
C ASP A 109 -4.79 -3.76 2.81
N PRO A 110 -3.93 -4.13 3.78
CA PRO A 110 -2.69 -3.46 4.19
C PRO A 110 -1.54 -3.61 3.16
N PRO A 111 -0.49 -2.77 3.23
CA PRO A 111 0.66 -2.85 2.33
C PRO A 111 1.33 -4.22 2.36
N THR A 112 1.82 -4.66 1.20
CA THR A 112 2.48 -5.97 1.08
C THR A 112 3.96 -5.83 1.38
N ILE A 113 4.43 -6.61 2.34
CA ILE A 113 5.83 -6.68 2.74
C ILE A 113 6.34 -8.09 2.42
N ALA A 114 7.58 -8.24 1.96
CA ALA A 114 8.20 -9.56 1.88
C ALA A 114 9.72 -9.52 2.05
N TRP A 115 10.26 -10.58 2.63
CA TRP A 115 11.70 -10.83 2.64
C TRP A 115 12.21 -11.18 1.25
N GLU A 116 13.42 -10.72 0.91
CA GLU A 116 14.09 -10.91 -0.37
C GLU A 116 14.06 -12.37 -0.86
N ASN A 117 14.37 -13.31 0.03
CA ASN A 117 14.39 -14.74 -0.26
C ASN A 117 13.10 -15.46 0.15
N ARG A 118 12.03 -14.72 0.48
CA ARG A 118 10.76 -15.23 1.06
C ARG A 118 10.94 -16.04 2.34
N GLN A 119 12.10 -15.91 2.98
CA GLN A 119 12.44 -16.59 4.21
C GLN A 119 12.71 -15.51 5.27
N PRO A 120 11.87 -15.42 6.32
CA PRO A 120 12.14 -14.51 7.42
C PRO A 120 13.39 -14.97 8.18
N PRO A 121 14.18 -14.04 8.73
CA PRO A 121 15.27 -14.38 9.65
C PRO A 121 14.71 -14.98 10.95
N ALA A 122 15.56 -15.71 11.67
CA ALA A 122 15.24 -16.15 13.02
C ALA A 122 15.20 -14.93 13.95
N MET A 123 14.12 -14.82 14.73
CA MET A 123 13.89 -13.71 15.64
C MET A 123 13.93 -14.16 17.09
N GLY A 124 14.72 -13.46 17.89
CA GLY A 124 14.72 -13.53 19.34
C GLY A 124 14.01 -12.32 19.95
N LEU A 125 13.90 -12.34 21.27
CA LEU A 125 13.41 -11.22 22.06
C LEU A 125 14.50 -10.72 22.98
N VAL A 126 14.68 -9.41 23.01
CA VAL A 126 15.55 -8.73 23.96
C VAL A 126 14.70 -7.88 24.89
N TRP A 127 15.01 -7.98 26.18
CA TRP A 127 14.28 -7.34 27.26
C TRP A 127 15.08 -6.18 27.85
N ALA A 128 14.39 -5.10 28.22
CA ALA A 128 14.90 -4.01 29.07
C ALA A 128 13.84 -3.57 30.08
N ASP A 129 14.24 -2.74 31.05
CA ASP A 129 13.28 -1.96 31.83
C ASP A 129 12.60 -0.91 30.97
N ALA A 130 11.29 -0.73 31.16
CA ALA A 130 10.52 0.32 30.51
C ALA A 130 11.03 1.74 30.85
N ALA A 131 11.72 1.91 31.99
CA ALA A 131 12.33 3.18 32.37
C ALA A 131 13.62 3.50 31.59
N THR A 132 14.30 2.48 31.06
CA THR A 132 15.55 2.60 30.29
C THR A 132 15.53 1.67 29.09
N PRO A 133 14.62 1.89 28.13
CA PRO A 133 14.40 0.97 27.01
C PRO A 133 15.65 0.81 26.14
N ASP A 134 16.53 1.81 26.04
CA ASP A 134 17.74 1.69 25.22
C ASP A 134 18.86 0.89 25.89
N THR A 135 18.65 0.37 27.10
CA THR A 135 19.65 -0.39 27.87
C THR A 135 19.14 -1.81 28.13
N PRO A 136 19.54 -2.79 27.31
CA PRO A 136 19.15 -4.19 27.49
C PRO A 136 19.51 -4.72 28.89
N LEU A 137 18.66 -5.58 29.44
CA LEU A 137 18.98 -6.31 30.67
C LEU A 137 20.25 -7.14 30.48
N SER A 138 21.11 -7.13 31.50
CA SER A 138 22.31 -7.96 31.54
C SER A 138 22.39 -8.67 32.91
N PRO A 139 22.20 -10.00 32.96
CA PRO A 139 21.90 -10.90 31.84
C PRO A 139 20.46 -10.75 31.31
N GLN A 140 20.22 -11.23 30.08
CA GLN A 140 18.87 -11.40 29.55
C GLN A 140 18.09 -12.49 30.34
N PRO A 141 16.75 -12.38 30.46
CA PRO A 141 15.94 -13.37 31.15
C PRO A 141 16.10 -14.78 30.55
N VAL A 142 16.31 -15.76 31.42
CA VAL A 142 16.39 -17.18 31.05
C VAL A 142 15.01 -17.65 30.57
N PRO A 143 14.89 -18.20 29.34
CA PRO A 143 13.59 -18.52 28.75
C PRO A 143 12.74 -19.53 29.53
N ASN A 144 13.39 -20.46 30.26
CA ASN A 144 12.72 -21.54 30.98
C ASN A 144 12.43 -21.26 32.47
N LEU A 145 12.67 -20.02 32.93
CA LEU A 145 12.34 -19.57 34.28
C LEU A 145 11.27 -18.49 34.22
N THR A 146 10.40 -18.43 35.23
CA THR A 146 9.41 -17.35 35.29
C THR A 146 10.08 -16.00 35.53
N PHE A 147 9.44 -14.90 35.13
CA PHE A 147 9.95 -13.57 35.43
C PHE A 147 10.11 -13.36 36.95
N CYS A 148 9.17 -13.87 37.76
CA CYS A 148 9.29 -13.75 39.21
C CYS A 148 10.47 -14.55 39.78
N ALA A 149 10.72 -15.78 39.32
CA ALA A 149 11.85 -16.59 39.78
C ALA A 149 13.21 -15.92 39.49
N GLN A 150 13.22 -14.94 38.58
CA GLN A 150 14.37 -14.16 38.17
C GLN A 150 14.41 -12.75 38.80
N ASN A 151 13.59 -12.51 39.84
CA ASN A 151 13.48 -11.21 40.52
C ASN A 151 13.03 -10.05 39.61
N LEU A 152 12.20 -10.34 38.60
CA LEU A 152 11.63 -9.34 37.69
C LEU A 152 10.16 -9.01 38.00
N ALA A 153 9.59 -9.59 39.06
CA ALA A 153 8.22 -9.29 39.47
C ALA A 153 8.06 -7.82 39.89
N GLY A 154 6.94 -7.20 39.48
CA GLY A 154 6.63 -5.79 39.77
C GLY A 154 7.42 -4.78 38.92
N ARG A 155 8.34 -5.21 38.06
CA ARG A 155 9.01 -4.35 37.08
C ARG A 155 8.15 -4.20 35.83
N GLN A 156 8.22 -3.04 35.21
CA GLN A 156 7.71 -2.84 33.86
C GLN A 156 8.84 -3.10 32.88
N LEU A 157 8.63 -4.06 31.98
CA LEU A 157 9.61 -4.46 30.98
C LEU A 157 9.12 -4.09 29.60
N VAL A 158 10.07 -3.84 28.70
CA VAL A 158 9.85 -3.76 27.26
C VAL A 158 10.58 -4.91 26.59
N ALA A 159 10.00 -5.42 25.51
CA ALA A 159 10.62 -6.43 24.67
C ALA A 159 10.66 -5.92 23.22
N TRP A 160 11.76 -6.20 22.53
CA TRP A 160 11.90 -5.92 21.11
C TRP A 160 12.35 -7.18 20.39
N ALA A 161 11.89 -7.31 19.15
CA ALA A 161 12.36 -8.35 18.26
C ALA A 161 13.79 -8.02 17.82
N GLN A 162 14.70 -8.98 17.94
CA GLN A 162 16.06 -8.88 17.43
C GLN A 162 16.36 -10.07 16.53
N VAL A 163 17.06 -9.85 15.43
CA VAL A 163 17.55 -10.94 14.58
C VAL A 163 18.60 -11.73 15.34
N GLU A 164 18.45 -13.05 15.43
CA GLU A 164 19.39 -13.90 16.18
C GLU A 164 20.77 -14.00 15.51
N ASP A 165 20.79 -13.96 14.18
CA ASP A 165 22.01 -14.00 13.36
C ASP A 165 22.12 -12.74 12.48
N GLU A 166 22.86 -11.76 12.98
CA GLU A 166 23.09 -10.49 12.28
C GLU A 166 24.06 -10.62 11.09
N THR A 167 24.67 -11.78 10.85
CA THR A 167 25.66 -11.94 9.77
C THR A 167 25.04 -11.99 8.38
N ASN A 168 23.76 -12.40 8.27
CA ASN A 168 23.09 -12.53 6.99
C ASN A 168 21.58 -12.25 7.11
N VAL A 169 21.24 -10.96 7.26
CA VAL A 169 19.85 -10.49 7.32
C VAL A 169 19.35 -10.25 5.89
N PRO A 170 18.31 -10.98 5.41
CA PRO A 170 17.74 -10.74 4.09
C PRO A 170 17.09 -9.35 4.03
N ALA A 171 17.13 -8.70 2.85
CA ALA A 171 16.45 -7.41 2.70
C ALA A 171 14.94 -7.55 2.87
N LEU A 172 14.30 -6.53 3.46
CA LEU A 172 12.86 -6.44 3.60
C LEU A 172 12.31 -5.50 2.54
N TRP A 173 11.36 -5.97 1.74
CA TRP A 173 10.78 -5.21 0.64
C TRP A 173 9.34 -4.81 0.92
N LEU A 174 9.00 -3.59 0.55
CA LEU A 174 7.64 -3.07 0.46
C LEU A 174 7.20 -3.03 -1.00
N PHE A 175 5.97 -3.44 -1.29
CA PHE A 175 5.43 -3.53 -2.66
C PHE A 175 4.25 -2.59 -2.92
N THR A 176 4.21 -2.05 -4.13
CA THR A 176 3.07 -1.36 -4.74
C THR A 176 2.38 -2.23 -5.79
N ARG A 177 1.12 -1.92 -6.09
CA ARG A 177 0.32 -2.61 -7.11
C ARG A 177 0.64 -2.13 -8.53
N THR A 178 1.12 -0.90 -8.65
CA THR A 178 1.40 -0.20 -9.91
C THR A 178 2.80 0.42 -9.85
N GLY A 179 3.27 0.94 -10.99
CA GLY A 179 4.59 1.58 -11.09
C GLY A 179 5.71 0.60 -11.43
N VAL A 180 6.77 1.12 -12.04
CA VAL A 180 8.07 0.45 -12.15
C VAL A 180 9.15 1.43 -11.71
N PRO A 181 9.97 1.10 -10.69
CA PRO A 181 9.97 -0.14 -9.90
C PRO A 181 8.76 -0.24 -8.96
N ASN A 182 8.24 -1.46 -8.75
CA ASN A 182 7.07 -1.71 -7.88
C ASN A 182 7.44 -2.16 -6.46
N TYR A 183 8.71 -2.05 -6.07
CA TYR A 183 9.18 -2.41 -4.74
C TYR A 183 10.38 -1.57 -4.31
N ALA A 184 10.59 -1.48 -3.00
CA ALA A 184 11.75 -0.85 -2.39
C ALA A 184 12.16 -1.57 -1.10
N THR A 185 13.44 -1.48 -0.75
CA THR A 185 13.95 -1.95 0.54
C THR A 185 13.55 -0.97 1.65
N ILE A 186 13.02 -1.51 2.75
CA ILE A 186 12.65 -0.75 3.95
C ILE A 186 13.42 -1.28 5.17
N PRO A 187 13.72 -0.44 6.16
CA PRO A 187 14.35 -0.88 7.40
C PRO A 187 13.36 -1.67 8.29
N LEU A 188 13.91 -2.42 9.23
CA LEU A 188 13.19 -2.96 10.39
C LEU A 188 13.11 -1.90 11.49
#